data_AF-K1UVH0-F1
#
_entry.id   AF-K1UVH0-F1
#
_cell.length_a   1.000
_cell.length_b   1.000
_cell.length_c   1.000
_cell.angle_alpha   90.00
_cell.angle_beta   90.00
_cell.angle_gamma   90.00
#
_symmetry.space_group_name_H-M   'P 1'
#
loop_
_entity.id
_entity.type
_entity.pdbx_description
1 polymer ?
#
loop_
_entity_poly.entity_id
_entity_poly.type
_entity_poly.pdbx_seq_one_letter_code
_entity_poly.pdbx_strand_id
1 'polypeptide(L)'
;TSHPDERVAVLVPWNKDADQISRELSNRNIPHFKISGTDLFTTRQAQLLFAHLQVVYMDSNMMAWSKILTGTGIFNEDAEARRFVKHLRDNYLLPSDFLNYTRSSYMLELYRYCQGEYVIFDTETTGLNVFEDDIVQIAAIKVNAGKITDRFNIILHTDKPIPAMLGGIVTLFFWNMSVRKRLTVRPVCVRL
;
A
#
# COMPACT_ATOMS: atom_id res chain seq x y z
N THR A 1 -12.03 -23.72 52.58
CA THR A 1 -12.05 -22.32 52.12
C THR A 1 -13.25 -22.14 51.22
N SER A 2 -13.96 -21.01 51.34
CA SER A 2 -15.41 -20.90 51.16
C SER A 2 -15.95 -20.71 49.74
N HIS A 3 -15.13 -20.65 48.67
CA HIS A 3 -15.64 -20.43 47.31
C HIS A 3 -14.76 -21.14 46.24
N PRO A 4 -15.13 -22.36 45.81
CA PRO A 4 -14.32 -23.15 44.85
C PRO A 4 -14.31 -22.59 43.41
N ASP A 5 -15.25 -21.70 43.07
CA ASP A 5 -15.40 -21.11 41.73
C ASP A 5 -14.85 -19.68 41.60
N GLU A 6 -14.23 -19.13 42.66
CA GLU A 6 -13.67 -17.78 42.63
C GLU A 6 -12.43 -17.69 41.73
N ARG A 7 -12.48 -16.80 40.74
CA ARG A 7 -11.35 -16.49 39.87
C ARG A 7 -10.64 -15.24 40.38
N VAL A 8 -9.39 -15.38 40.79
CA VAL A 8 -8.54 -14.26 41.19
C VAL A 8 -7.71 -13.81 40.00
N ALA A 9 -7.80 -12.53 39.64
CA ALA A 9 -6.92 -11.89 38.68
C ALA A 9 -5.85 -11.08 39.41
N VAL A 10 -4.58 -11.31 39.07
CA VAL A 10 -3.45 -10.54 39.60
C VAL A 10 -2.97 -9.59 38.50
N LEU A 11 -3.14 -8.29 38.73
CA LEU A 11 -2.70 -7.23 37.82
C LEU A 11 -1.34 -6.74 38.24
N VAL A 12 -0.41 -6.69 37.29
CA VAL A 12 0.95 -6.18 37.50
C VAL A 12 1.32 -5.17 36.43
N PRO A 13 2.16 -4.17 36.76
CA PRO A 13 2.54 -3.14 35.81
C PRO A 13 3.48 -3.63 34.71
N TRP A 14 4.30 -4.67 34.96
CA TRP A 14 5.30 -5.16 33.99
C TRP A 14 5.22 -6.67 33.74
N ASN A 15 5.50 -7.09 32.51
CA ASN A 15 5.58 -8.52 32.14
C ASN A 15 6.61 -9.29 32.99
N LYS A 16 7.70 -8.64 33.39
CA LYS A 16 8.72 -9.22 34.27
C LYS A 16 8.16 -9.58 35.65
N ASP A 17 7.24 -8.76 36.17
CA ASP A 17 6.58 -9.03 37.45
C ASP A 17 5.61 -10.20 37.28
N ALA A 18 4.90 -10.28 36.14
CA ALA A 18 4.04 -11.41 35.81
C ALA A 18 4.85 -12.73 35.73
N ASP A 19 6.05 -12.68 35.15
CA ASP A 19 6.98 -13.82 35.10
C ASP A 19 7.44 -14.25 36.50
N GLN A 20 7.76 -13.29 37.37
CA GLN A 20 8.17 -13.59 38.73
C GLN A 20 7.03 -14.21 39.53
N ILE A 21 5.83 -13.63 39.50
CA ILE A 21 4.65 -14.17 40.20
C ILE A 21 4.29 -15.55 39.66
N SER A 22 4.29 -15.74 38.34
CA SER A 22 3.99 -17.04 37.73
C SER A 22 5.00 -18.13 38.16
N ARG A 23 6.29 -17.80 38.25
CA ARG A 23 7.30 -18.73 38.79
C ARG A 23 7.05 -19.07 40.26
N GLU A 24 6.76 -18.10 41.11
CA GLU A 24 6.50 -18.34 42.54
C GLU A 24 5.23 -19.18 42.76
N LEU A 25 4.17 -18.94 41.99
CA LEU A 25 2.95 -19.75 42.04
C LEU A 25 3.21 -21.18 41.55
N SER A 26 4.00 -21.35 40.49
CA SER A 26 4.43 -22.67 39.99
C SER A 26 5.21 -23.45 41.05
N ASN A 27 6.18 -22.81 41.72
CA ASN A 27 7.01 -23.43 42.76
C ASN A 27 6.19 -23.93 43.96
N ARG A 28 5.02 -23.32 44.20
CA ARG A 28 4.09 -23.70 45.28
C ARG A 28 2.98 -24.63 44.81
N ASN A 29 3.05 -25.13 43.57
CA ASN A 29 2.00 -25.95 42.94
C ASN A 29 0.61 -25.28 42.96
N ILE A 30 0.56 -23.95 42.83
CA ILE A 30 -0.70 -23.20 42.75
C ILE A 30 -1.10 -23.10 41.27
N PRO A 31 -2.25 -23.68 40.86
CA PRO A 31 -2.74 -23.56 39.49
C PRO A 31 -3.00 -22.10 39.13
N HIS A 32 -2.44 -21.65 38.02
CA HIS A 32 -2.63 -20.30 37.50
C HIS A 32 -2.43 -20.28 35.99
N PHE A 33 -2.99 -19.27 35.32
CA PHE A 33 -2.79 -19.02 33.90
C PHE A 33 -2.15 -17.64 33.72
N LYS A 34 -0.92 -17.62 33.21
CA LYS A 34 -0.25 -16.38 32.81
C LYS A 34 -0.63 -16.08 31.35
N ILE A 35 -1.19 -14.90 31.12
CA ILE A 35 -1.29 -14.34 29.76
C ILE A 35 0.14 -13.92 29.37
N SER A 36 0.84 -14.77 28.60
CA SER A 36 2.21 -14.49 28.17
C SER A 36 2.25 -13.25 27.27
N GLY A 37 3.16 -12.32 27.59
CA GLY A 37 3.37 -11.08 26.83
C GLY A 37 4.14 -11.24 25.52
N THR A 38 4.44 -12.47 25.08
CA THR A 38 5.00 -12.70 23.73
C THR A 38 3.87 -12.60 22.73
N ASP A 39 3.76 -11.43 22.10
CA ASP A 39 2.76 -11.17 21.07
C ASP A 39 3.02 -12.07 19.85
N LEU A 40 2.04 -12.92 19.50
CA LEU A 40 2.08 -13.78 18.33
C LEU A 40 2.39 -12.99 17.05
N PHE A 41 1.90 -11.76 16.94
CA PHE A 41 2.12 -10.90 15.78
C PHE A 41 3.55 -10.36 15.67
N THR A 42 4.35 -10.46 16.74
CA THR A 42 5.78 -10.14 16.73
C THR A 42 6.67 -11.30 16.32
N THR A 43 6.12 -12.50 16.17
CA THR A 43 6.88 -13.67 15.70
C THR A 43 7.34 -13.48 14.26
N ARG A 44 8.50 -14.05 13.90
CA ARG A 44 9.06 -13.97 12.54
C ARG A 44 8.08 -14.50 11.49
N GLN A 45 7.37 -15.58 11.82
CA GLN A 45 6.39 -16.21 10.94
C GLN A 45 5.19 -15.29 10.69
N ALA A 46 4.62 -14.70 11.73
CA ALA A 46 3.50 -13.76 11.59
C ALA A 46 3.93 -12.50 10.83
N GLN A 47 5.10 -11.94 11.14
CA GLN A 47 5.63 -10.77 10.44
C GLN A 47 5.89 -11.05 8.96
N LEU A 48 6.38 -12.24 8.61
CA LEU A 48 6.57 -12.66 7.23
C LEU A 48 5.24 -12.81 6.50
N LEU A 49 4.22 -13.40 7.14
CA LEU A 49 2.88 -13.48 6.59
C LEU A 49 2.30 -12.09 6.32
N PHE A 50 2.41 -11.16 7.28
CA PHE A 50 1.95 -9.78 7.08
C PHE A 50 2.70 -9.06 5.97
N ALA A 51 4.00 -9.31 5.81
CA ALA A 51 4.75 -8.74 4.70
C ALA A 51 4.18 -9.19 3.35
N HIS A 52 3.80 -10.46 3.20
CA HIS A 52 3.13 -10.94 1.98
C HIS A 52 1.77 -10.24 1.77
N LEU A 53 0.93 -10.13 2.80
CA LEU A 53 -0.36 -9.43 2.70
C LEU A 53 -0.18 -7.95 2.32
N GLN A 54 0.84 -7.30 2.85
CA GLN A 54 1.16 -5.90 2.52
C GLN A 54 1.59 -5.72 1.06
N VAL A 55 2.33 -6.68 0.50
CA VAL A 55 2.70 -6.68 -0.92
C VAL A 55 1.49 -6.94 -1.81
N VAL A 56 0.59 -7.86 -1.42
CA VAL A 56 -0.66 -8.10 -2.16
C VAL A 56 -1.54 -6.84 -2.17
N TYR A 57 -1.63 -6.13 -1.05
CA TYR A 57 -2.35 -4.86 -0.97
C TYR A 57 -1.66 -3.74 -1.77
N MET A 58 -0.33 -3.63 -1.66
CA MET A 58 0.46 -2.60 -2.33
C MET A 58 1.82 -3.15 -2.73
N ASP A 59 1.94 -3.56 -3.98
CA ASP A 59 3.15 -4.20 -4.53
C ASP A 59 4.39 -3.28 -4.49
N SER A 60 4.19 -1.95 -4.46
CA SER A 60 5.30 -1.00 -4.30
C SER A 60 5.86 -0.90 -2.87
N ASN A 61 5.33 -1.67 -1.89
CA ASN A 61 5.77 -1.64 -0.51
C ASN A 61 7.16 -2.27 -0.31
N MET A 62 8.19 -1.43 -0.34
CA MET A 62 9.58 -1.87 -0.27
C MET A 62 9.98 -2.50 1.05
N MET A 63 9.39 -2.08 2.17
CA MET A 63 9.73 -2.63 3.48
C MET A 63 9.16 -4.03 3.62
N ALA A 64 7.94 -4.24 3.14
CA ALA A 64 7.34 -5.56 3.06
C ALA A 64 8.17 -6.49 2.15
N TRP A 65 8.53 -6.02 0.95
CA TRP A 65 9.43 -6.78 0.07
C TRP A 65 10.78 -7.13 0.71
N SER A 66 11.40 -6.17 1.41
CA SER A 66 12.67 -6.43 2.10
C SER A 66 12.53 -7.53 3.16
N LYS A 67 11.43 -7.52 3.93
CA LYS A 67 11.12 -8.57 4.91
C LYS A 67 10.79 -9.92 4.28
N ILE A 68 10.16 -9.95 3.11
CA ILE A 68 9.91 -11.20 2.39
C ILE A 68 11.25 -11.79 1.97
N LEU A 69 12.12 -10.99 1.36
CA LEU A 69 13.41 -11.44 0.85
C LEU A 69 14.35 -11.95 1.97
N THR A 70 14.34 -11.34 3.15
CA THR A 70 15.08 -11.89 4.31
C THR A 70 14.35 -13.04 4.98
N GLY A 71 13.02 -12.97 5.07
CA GLY A 71 12.18 -13.98 5.66
C GLY A 71 12.26 -15.33 4.95
N THR A 72 12.40 -15.34 3.63
CA THR A 72 12.56 -16.54 2.79
C THR A 72 14.01 -16.99 2.63
N GLY A 73 14.98 -16.25 3.17
CA GLY A 73 16.41 -16.60 3.12
C GLY A 73 17.12 -16.24 1.82
N ILE A 74 16.53 -15.39 0.96
CA ILE A 74 17.22 -14.86 -0.23
C ILE A 74 18.36 -13.92 0.20
N PHE A 75 18.13 -13.12 1.24
CA PHE A 75 19.16 -12.33 1.92
C PHE A 75 19.26 -12.71 3.39
N ASN A 76 20.46 -12.64 3.95
CA ASN A 76 20.70 -12.93 5.37
C ASN A 76 20.51 -11.68 6.24
N GLU A 77 20.72 -10.49 5.68
CA GLU A 77 20.62 -9.21 6.39
C GLU A 77 19.54 -8.30 5.81
N ASP A 78 18.75 -7.68 6.67
CA ASP A 78 17.70 -6.73 6.23
C ASP A 78 18.29 -5.51 5.52
N ALA A 79 19.52 -5.10 5.86
CA ALA A 79 20.17 -3.98 5.21
C ALA A 79 20.47 -4.27 3.73
N GLU A 80 20.89 -5.49 3.41
CA GLU A 80 21.15 -5.94 2.04
C GLU A 80 19.86 -6.01 1.23
N ALA A 81 18.81 -6.63 1.79
CA ALA A 81 17.51 -6.70 1.15
C ALA A 81 16.94 -5.31 0.85
N ARG A 82 17.04 -4.36 1.80
CA ARG A 82 16.60 -2.98 1.58
C ARG A 82 17.39 -2.28 0.49
N ARG A 83 18.72 -2.46 0.44
CA ARG A 83 19.57 -1.89 -0.64
C ARG A 83 19.17 -2.47 -2.00
N PHE A 84 18.94 -3.77 -2.08
CA PHE A 84 18.49 -4.44 -3.30
C PHE A 84 17.14 -3.91 -3.79
N VAL A 85 16.12 -3.88 -2.93
CA VAL A 85 14.78 -3.38 -3.30
C VAL A 85 14.83 -1.89 -3.68
N LYS A 86 15.67 -1.08 -3.01
CA LYS A 86 15.93 0.30 -3.43
C LYS A 86 16.55 0.37 -4.81
N HIS A 87 17.57 -0.45 -5.09
CA HIS A 87 18.21 -0.49 -6.40
C HIS A 87 17.22 -0.86 -7.51
N LEU A 88 16.31 -1.82 -7.28
CA LEU A 88 15.24 -2.14 -8.22
C LEU A 88 14.35 -0.93 -8.50
N ARG A 89 13.85 -0.28 -7.45
CA ARG A 89 12.97 0.89 -7.58
C ARG A 89 13.66 2.05 -8.30
N ASP A 90 14.94 2.31 -7.99
CA ASP A 90 15.72 3.36 -8.63
C ASP A 90 15.90 3.09 -10.16
N ASN A 91 15.72 1.85 -10.59
CA ASN A 91 15.68 1.42 -11.99
C ASN A 91 14.27 1.10 -12.52
N TYR A 92 13.22 1.59 -11.84
CA TYR A 92 11.81 1.39 -12.20
C TYR A 92 11.38 -0.09 -12.27
N LEU A 93 11.95 -0.93 -11.41
CA LEU A 93 11.58 -2.32 -11.22
C LEU A 93 10.98 -2.57 -9.84
N LEU A 94 10.09 -3.55 -9.77
CA LEU A 94 9.55 -4.13 -8.55
C LEU A 94 10.04 -5.57 -8.40
N PRO A 95 10.14 -6.10 -7.17
CA PRO A 95 10.46 -7.52 -6.97
C PRO A 95 9.45 -8.47 -7.63
N SER A 96 8.17 -8.07 -7.71
CA SER A 96 7.13 -8.79 -8.45
C SER A 96 7.43 -8.92 -9.94
N ASP A 97 8.24 -8.03 -10.54
CA ASP A 97 8.58 -8.12 -11.94
C ASP A 97 9.29 -9.45 -12.27
N PHE A 98 10.13 -9.93 -11.35
CA PHE A 98 10.83 -11.20 -11.48
C PHE A 98 9.91 -12.43 -11.38
N LEU A 99 8.73 -12.27 -10.77
CA LEU A 99 7.75 -13.34 -10.62
C LEU A 99 6.75 -13.35 -11.78
N ASN A 100 6.34 -12.17 -12.23
CA ASN A 100 5.25 -12.00 -13.18
C ASN A 100 5.72 -11.92 -14.64
N TYR A 101 7.00 -11.59 -14.88
CA TYR A 101 7.53 -11.39 -16.23
C TYR A 101 8.75 -12.26 -16.49
N THR A 102 8.77 -12.91 -17.66
CA THR A 102 9.97 -13.62 -18.14
C THR A 102 10.80 -12.69 -18.99
N ARG A 103 12.03 -12.37 -18.55
CA ARG A 103 12.97 -11.47 -19.26
C ARG A 103 12.35 -10.11 -19.63
N SER A 104 11.48 -9.59 -18.77
CA SER A 104 10.82 -8.30 -18.94
C SER A 104 10.43 -7.71 -17.57
N SER A 105 9.69 -6.61 -17.59
CA SER A 105 9.10 -5.97 -16.41
C SER A 105 7.82 -5.23 -16.81
N TYR A 106 7.00 -4.84 -15.83
CA TYR A 106 5.83 -4.01 -16.08
C TYR A 106 6.18 -2.77 -16.91
N MET A 107 7.26 -2.07 -16.53
CA MET A 107 7.70 -0.85 -17.22
C MET A 107 8.22 -1.10 -18.63
N LEU A 108 8.89 -2.22 -18.88
CA LEU A 108 9.36 -2.57 -20.22
C LEU A 108 8.20 -2.96 -21.14
N GLU A 109 7.22 -3.74 -20.63
CA GLU A 109 6.00 -4.05 -21.38
C GLU A 109 5.19 -2.79 -21.66
N LEU A 110 5.02 -1.92 -20.67
CA LEU A 110 4.37 -0.62 -20.86
C LEU A 110 5.07 0.19 -21.96
N TYR A 111 6.41 0.26 -21.94
CA TYR A 111 7.18 0.94 -22.97
C TYR A 111 6.95 0.34 -24.38
N ARG A 112 6.90 -0.99 -24.49
CA ARG A 112 6.60 -1.69 -25.75
C ARG A 112 5.21 -1.35 -26.26
N TYR A 113 4.21 -1.36 -25.39
CA TYR A 113 2.85 -0.93 -25.75
C TYR A 113 2.79 0.52 -26.20
N CYS A 114 3.53 1.41 -25.54
CA CYS A 114 3.64 2.83 -25.89
C CYS A 114 4.42 3.09 -27.19
N GLN A 115 4.99 2.09 -27.85
CA GLN A 115 5.53 2.26 -29.22
C GLN A 115 4.42 2.42 -30.26
N GLY A 116 3.24 1.87 -29.99
CA GLY A 116 2.08 1.94 -30.87
C GLY A 116 1.19 3.14 -30.61
N GLU A 117 -0.10 2.93 -30.82
CA GLU A 117 -1.15 3.88 -30.49
C GLU A 117 -1.73 3.58 -29.10
N TYR A 118 -1.84 4.62 -28.28
CA TYR A 118 -2.37 4.54 -26.92
C TYR A 118 -3.06 5.86 -26.54
N VAL A 119 -3.94 5.79 -25.55
CA VAL A 119 -4.64 6.95 -25.00
C VAL A 119 -4.21 7.14 -23.56
N ILE A 120 -3.82 8.37 -23.22
CA ILE A 120 -3.65 8.80 -21.83
C ILE A 120 -4.89 9.61 -21.50
N PHE A 121 -5.61 9.23 -20.45
CA PHE A 121 -6.72 10.01 -19.94
C PHE A 121 -6.51 10.37 -18.47
N ASP A 122 -7.12 11.47 -18.10
CA ASP A 122 -7.14 12.05 -16.77
C ASP A 122 -8.59 12.40 -16.44
N THR A 123 -8.97 12.22 -15.18
CA THR A 123 -10.34 12.41 -14.72
C THR A 123 -10.37 13.30 -13.49
N GLU A 124 -11.26 14.28 -13.49
CA GLU A 124 -11.56 15.08 -12.31
C GLU A 124 -12.86 14.59 -11.69
N THR A 125 -12.91 14.57 -10.36
CA THR A 125 -14.01 14.03 -9.58
C THR A 125 -14.42 14.98 -8.48
N THR A 126 -15.64 14.82 -7.93
CA THR A 126 -16.09 15.61 -6.77
C THR A 126 -15.39 15.21 -5.46
N GLY A 127 -14.72 14.06 -5.44
CA GLY A 127 -14.05 13.51 -4.27
C GLY A 127 -13.37 12.17 -4.59
N LEU A 128 -12.92 11.45 -3.56
CA LEU A 128 -12.13 10.22 -3.71
C LEU A 128 -12.96 8.92 -3.58
N ASN A 129 -14.25 9.02 -3.24
CA ASN A 129 -15.11 7.85 -3.07
C ASN A 129 -15.69 7.40 -4.41
N VAL A 130 -15.19 6.29 -4.95
CA VAL A 130 -15.64 5.74 -6.25
C VAL A 130 -17.12 5.38 -6.32
N PHE A 131 -17.83 5.28 -5.19
CA PHE A 131 -19.26 4.96 -5.15
C PHE A 131 -20.15 6.21 -4.98
N GLU A 132 -19.62 7.24 -4.34
CA GLU A 132 -20.40 8.41 -3.93
C GLU A 132 -20.00 9.69 -4.66
N ASP A 133 -18.83 9.75 -5.29
CA ASP A 133 -18.34 10.93 -5.99
C ASP A 133 -18.54 10.82 -7.51
N ASP A 134 -18.89 11.94 -8.14
CA ASP A 134 -19.14 12.00 -9.57
C ASP A 134 -17.85 12.36 -10.32
N ILE A 135 -17.70 11.85 -11.54
CA ILE A 135 -16.70 12.34 -12.49
C ILE A 135 -17.25 13.62 -13.13
N VAL A 136 -16.50 14.71 -13.02
CA VAL A 136 -16.88 16.04 -13.52
C VAL A 136 -16.11 16.46 -14.77
N GLN A 137 -14.99 15.78 -15.08
CA GLN A 137 -14.25 15.99 -16.31
C GLN A 137 -13.57 14.72 -16.77
N ILE A 138 -13.52 14.51 -18.09
CA ILE A 138 -12.64 13.53 -18.72
C ILE A 138 -11.80 14.27 -19.77
N ALA A 139 -10.49 14.28 -19.57
CA ALA A 139 -9.52 14.78 -20.53
C ALA A 139 -8.69 13.61 -21.05
N ALA A 140 -8.49 13.53 -22.37
CA ALA A 140 -7.67 12.49 -22.95
C ALA A 140 -6.81 13.03 -24.10
N ILE A 141 -5.65 12.40 -24.28
CA ILE A 141 -4.80 12.60 -25.45
C ILE A 141 -4.55 11.26 -26.11
N LYS A 142 -4.71 11.25 -27.43
CA LYS A 142 -4.31 10.12 -28.26
C LYS A 142 -2.87 10.31 -28.67
N VAL A 143 -2.04 9.29 -28.46
CA VAL A 143 -0.62 9.30 -28.79
C VAL A 143 -0.32 8.14 -29.73
N ASN A 144 0.43 8.42 -30.79
CA ASN A 144 0.93 7.40 -31.71
C ASN A 144 2.43 7.62 -31.87
N ALA A 145 3.24 6.61 -31.52
CA ALA A 145 4.70 6.66 -31.59
C ALA A 145 5.29 7.93 -30.94
N GLY A 146 4.80 8.28 -29.75
CA GLY A 146 5.24 9.46 -28.98
C GLY A 146 4.72 10.81 -29.47
N LYS A 147 3.94 10.87 -30.55
CA LYS A 147 3.32 12.10 -31.05
C LYS A 147 1.84 12.16 -30.67
N ILE A 148 1.41 13.29 -30.12
CA ILE A 148 -0.01 13.54 -29.84
C ILE A 148 -0.72 13.73 -31.18
N THR A 149 -1.67 12.84 -31.48
CA THR A 149 -2.45 12.86 -32.71
C THR A 149 -3.84 13.45 -32.52
N ASP A 150 -4.39 13.35 -31.30
CA ASP A 150 -5.72 13.87 -31.00
C ASP A 150 -5.86 14.27 -29.52
N ARG A 151 -6.87 15.09 -29.23
CA ARG A 151 -7.22 15.57 -27.89
C ARG A 151 -8.72 15.53 -27.70
N PHE A 152 -9.14 15.02 -26.55
CA PHE A 152 -10.52 14.99 -26.11
C PHE A 152 -10.64 15.68 -24.75
N ASN A 153 -11.67 16.48 -24.57
CA ASN A 153 -11.96 17.10 -23.28
C ASN A 153 -13.47 17.32 -23.17
N ILE A 154 -14.09 16.75 -22.14
CA ILE A 154 -15.50 16.92 -21.83
C ILE A 154 -15.67 17.25 -20.35
N ILE A 155 -16.56 18.18 -20.08
CA ILE A 155 -17.03 18.52 -18.72
C ILE A 155 -18.40 17.88 -18.56
N LEU A 156 -18.59 17.16 -17.46
CA LEU A 156 -19.82 16.46 -17.12
C LEU A 156 -20.57 17.26 -16.05
N HIS A 157 -21.89 17.24 -16.12
CA HIS A 157 -22.74 17.90 -15.14
C HIS A 157 -22.82 17.06 -13.85
N THR A 158 -22.74 17.72 -12.70
CA THR A 158 -23.02 17.13 -11.38
C THR A 158 -23.86 18.11 -10.57
N ASP A 159 -24.80 17.58 -9.79
CA ASP A 159 -25.57 18.35 -8.80
C ASP A 159 -24.84 18.45 -7.45
N LYS A 160 -23.72 17.73 -7.29
CA LYS A 160 -22.92 17.75 -6.06
C LYS A 160 -22.04 18.99 -6.03
N PRO A 161 -21.88 19.62 -4.85
CA PRO A 161 -20.96 20.73 -4.71
C PRO A 161 -19.53 20.24 -4.95
N ILE A 162 -18.83 20.88 -5.89
CA ILE A 162 -17.41 20.62 -6.13
C ILE A 162 -16.64 21.24 -4.95
N PRO A 163 -15.93 20.43 -4.13
CA PRO A 163 -15.15 20.96 -3.03
C PRO A 163 -14.07 21.90 -3.58
N ALA A 164 -13.81 23.02 -2.90
CA ALA A 164 -12.72 23.93 -3.29
C ALA A 164 -11.32 23.31 -3.09
N MET A 165 -11.24 22.24 -2.28
CA MET A 165 -10.01 21.54 -1.93
C MET A 165 -10.22 20.03 -2.03
N LEU A 166 -9.31 19.33 -2.70
CA LEU A 166 -9.14 17.88 -2.65
C LEU A 166 -7.98 17.58 -1.70
N GLY A 167 -8.29 17.36 -0.43
CA GLY A 167 -7.28 17.26 0.64
C GLY A 167 -6.55 18.59 0.85
N GLY A 168 -5.23 18.61 0.63
CA GLY A 168 -4.38 19.80 0.76
C GLY A 168 -4.15 20.58 -0.55
N ILE A 169 -4.77 20.16 -1.66
CA ILE A 169 -4.59 20.75 -2.99
C ILE A 169 -5.89 21.46 -3.39
N VAL A 170 -5.78 22.68 -3.93
CA VAL A 170 -6.93 23.43 -4.47
C VAL A 170 -7.50 22.68 -5.67
N THR A 171 -8.81 22.45 -5.66
CA THR A 171 -9.52 21.79 -6.75
C THR A 171 -9.46 22.66 -8.01
N LEU A 172 -8.95 22.07 -9.11
CA LEU A 172 -8.62 22.76 -10.35
C LEU A 172 -9.82 23.45 -11.03
N PHE A 173 -11.06 23.08 -10.69
CA PHE A 173 -12.28 23.70 -11.19
C PHE A 173 -12.39 25.20 -10.85
N PHE A 174 -11.88 25.65 -9.69
CA PHE A 174 -12.01 27.05 -9.30
C PHE A 174 -11.12 28.01 -10.11
N TRP A 175 -10.14 27.51 -10.86
CA TRP A 175 -9.15 28.35 -11.54
C TRP A 175 -9.39 28.56 -13.03
N ASN A 176 -10.40 27.93 -13.64
CA ASN A 176 -10.51 27.88 -15.11
C ASN A 176 -11.84 28.40 -15.70
N MET A 177 -12.32 29.53 -15.21
CA MET A 177 -12.95 30.54 -16.08
C MET A 177 -11.88 31.48 -16.67
N SER A 178 -10.75 30.95 -17.19
CA SER A 178 -9.83 31.56 -18.18
C SER A 178 -8.54 30.72 -18.30
N VAL A 179 -8.41 30.04 -19.44
CA VAL A 179 -7.29 29.23 -19.96
C VAL A 179 -5.87 29.40 -19.34
N ARG A 180 -5.21 28.30 -18.89
CA ARG A 180 -3.82 27.80 -19.25
C ARG A 180 -3.20 26.84 -18.19
N LYS A 181 -2.68 25.66 -18.64
CA LYS A 181 -1.60 24.72 -18.14
C LYS A 181 -1.25 24.69 -16.61
N ARG A 182 -1.03 23.57 -15.86
CA ARG A 182 -0.08 22.42 -15.99
C ARG A 182 -0.10 21.53 -14.68
N LEU A 183 0.33 20.25 -14.76
CA LEU A 183 0.86 19.31 -13.71
C LEU A 183 -0.15 18.70 -12.68
N THR A 184 -0.19 17.41 -12.30
CA THR A 184 0.53 16.15 -12.60
C THR A 184 -0.38 14.98 -12.19
N VAL A 185 -0.67 13.99 -13.04
CA VAL A 185 -1.26 12.70 -12.61
C VAL A 185 -0.68 11.56 -13.47
N ARG A 186 -0.53 10.38 -12.85
CA ARG A 186 0.19 9.22 -13.39
C ARG A 186 -0.56 8.60 -14.58
N PRO A 187 0.12 8.27 -15.69
CA PRO A 187 -0.51 7.65 -16.84
C PRO A 187 -0.96 6.22 -16.50
N VAL A 188 -2.24 5.91 -16.69
CA VAL A 188 -2.74 4.54 -16.84
C VAL A 188 -2.98 4.33 -18.33
N CYS A 189 -2.24 3.38 -18.92
CA CYS A 189 -2.43 2.97 -20.30
C CYS A 189 -3.58 1.94 -20.31
N VAL A 190 -4.74 2.33 -20.83
CA VAL A 190 -5.84 1.40 -21.11
C VAL A 190 -5.94 1.24 -22.61
N ARG A 191 -5.77 0.01 -23.09
CA ARG A 191 -6.05 -0.35 -24.49
C ARG A 191 -7.52 -0.72 -24.58
N LEU A 192 -8.26 -0.06 -25.49
CA LEU A 192 -9.51 -0.58 -26.03
C LEU A 192 -9.21 -1.70 -27.03
#